data_AF-A0A1N6DX35-F1
#
_entry.id   AF-A0A1N6DX35-F1
#
_cell.length_a   1.000
_cell.length_b   1.000
_cell.length_c   1.000
_cell.angle_alpha   90.00
_cell.angle_beta   90.00
_cell.angle_gamma   90.00
#
_symmetry.space_group_name_H-M   'P 1'
#
loop_
_entity.id
_entity.type
_entity.pdbx_description
1 polymer ?
#
loop_
_entity_poly.entity_id
_entity_poly.type
_entity_poly.pdbx_seq_one_letter_code
_entity_poly.pdbx_strand_id
1 'polypeptide(L)'
;MKKSMWSRLGLMSLAGSMFVSACTSIDEPALVQPASQTEVLTSQETLTDGNARKTAERNYFERFTNQLISVDENGDFTSAIPAYFPGTGVGNSSHMGKAYTFLNQYASFGAAGLQTVGAPVTQFYAEQLEAMGIFVDNDEVSSITTDGKGNSVWFKNINNVVTPISGERSEFIAEVEIIGGTGKFEGATGEGTVVGNFNPNTGAGSSTIQGRIAY
;
A
#
# COMPACT_ATOMS: atom_id res chain seq x y z
N MET A 1 6.68 -5.97 -58.99
CA MET A 1 5.33 -6.29 -59.51
C MET A 1 4.80 -7.54 -58.82
N LYS A 2 3.81 -7.39 -57.92
CA LYS A 2 2.53 -8.13 -57.88
C LYS A 2 1.89 -7.92 -56.50
N LYS A 3 0.70 -7.30 -56.54
CA LYS A 3 -0.23 -7.01 -55.45
C LYS A 3 -1.19 -8.21 -55.27
N SER A 4 -1.69 -8.41 -54.06
CA SER A 4 -3.05 -8.88 -53.76
C SER A 4 -3.27 -8.64 -52.26
N MET A 5 -4.16 -7.81 -51.71
CA MET A 5 -5.50 -7.31 -52.06
C MET A 5 -6.59 -8.39 -52.18
N TRP A 6 -7.26 -8.66 -51.04
CA TRP A 6 -8.67 -9.03 -50.84
C TRP A 6 -9.04 -8.35 -49.49
N SER A 7 -9.94 -7.35 -49.33
CA SER A 7 -11.32 -7.12 -49.80
C SER A 7 -12.24 -8.32 -49.50
N ARG A 8 -13.39 -8.25 -48.82
CA ARG A 8 -14.27 -7.19 -48.32
C ARG A 8 -15.41 -7.89 -47.53
N LEU A 9 -16.08 -7.11 -46.66
CA LEU A 9 -17.53 -7.10 -46.32
C LEU A 9 -18.27 -8.35 -45.78
N GLY A 10 -19.00 -8.08 -44.70
CA GLY A 10 -20.31 -8.64 -44.31
C GLY A 10 -20.71 -8.02 -42.96
N LEU A 11 -21.35 -6.85 -42.88
CA LEU A 11 -22.75 -6.47 -43.14
C LEU A 11 -23.79 -7.14 -42.21
N MET A 12 -24.27 -6.33 -41.24
CA MET A 12 -25.63 -6.16 -40.70
C MET A 12 -26.50 -7.35 -40.23
N SER A 13 -26.99 -7.24 -38.99
CA SER A 13 -28.42 -7.03 -38.63
C SER A 13 -28.51 -6.70 -37.12
N LEU A 14 -29.04 -5.57 -36.64
CA LEU A 14 -30.42 -5.04 -36.62
C LEU A 14 -31.33 -5.71 -35.55
N ALA A 15 -31.97 -4.84 -34.75
CA ALA A 15 -33.12 -5.03 -33.84
C ALA A 15 -32.82 -5.63 -32.45
N GLY A 16 -33.37 -5.14 -31.34
CA GLY A 16 -34.37 -4.09 -31.13
C GLY A 16 -34.83 -4.06 -29.66
N SER A 17 -35.67 -3.06 -29.33
CA SER A 17 -36.51 -2.89 -28.12
C SER A 17 -35.79 -2.80 -26.77
N MET A 18 -35.60 -1.61 -26.17
CA MET A 18 -36.60 -0.74 -25.53
C MET A 18 -37.65 -1.49 -24.71
N PHE A 19 -37.40 -1.57 -23.39
CA PHE A 19 -38.45 -1.61 -22.38
C PHE A 19 -38.29 -0.39 -21.47
N VAL A 20 -39.34 0.42 -21.46
CA VAL A 20 -39.57 1.57 -20.58
C VAL A 20 -40.66 1.12 -19.61
N SER A 21 -40.43 1.26 -18.31
CA SER A 21 -41.44 1.34 -17.22
C SER A 21 -40.70 1.17 -15.89
N ALA A 22 -41.00 1.86 -14.80
CA ALA A 22 -41.83 3.03 -14.54
C ALA A 22 -41.40 3.53 -13.14
N CYS A 23 -41.58 4.82 -12.89
CA CYS A 23 -41.41 5.45 -11.58
C CYS A 23 -42.23 4.74 -10.49
N THR A 24 -41.64 4.55 -9.33
CA THR A 24 -42.37 4.59 -8.05
C THR A 24 -41.77 5.68 -7.18
N SER A 25 -42.65 6.63 -6.87
CA SER A 25 -42.60 7.70 -5.86
C SER A 25 -41.94 7.25 -4.55
N ILE A 26 -40.98 8.01 -4.03
CA ILE A 26 -41.17 9.03 -2.97
C ILE A 26 -41.80 8.43 -1.71
N ASP A 27 -40.95 8.20 -0.71
CA ASP A 27 -41.30 8.48 0.68
C ASP A 27 -40.28 9.50 1.22
N GLU A 28 -40.84 10.56 1.80
CA GLU A 28 -40.20 11.74 2.34
C GLU A 28 -39.69 11.49 3.78
N PRO A 29 -38.61 12.15 4.23
CA PRO A 29 -38.02 11.92 5.55
C PRO A 29 -38.55 12.90 6.61
N ALA A 30 -38.85 12.42 7.81
CA ALA A 30 -38.82 13.17 9.07
C ALA A 30 -38.86 12.14 10.23
N LEU A 31 -38.05 12.22 11.30
CA LEU A 31 -37.98 13.32 12.25
C LEU A 31 -36.62 13.39 12.97
N VAL A 32 -36.27 14.65 13.24
CA VAL A 32 -35.13 15.19 14.00
C VAL A 32 -35.24 14.88 15.50
N GLN A 33 -34.10 14.69 16.19
CA GLN A 33 -33.67 15.33 17.47
C GLN A 33 -32.45 14.58 18.10
N PRO A 34 -31.66 15.19 19.01
CA PRO A 34 -30.62 16.18 18.73
C PRO A 34 -29.23 15.77 19.30
N ALA A 35 -28.21 16.51 18.85
CA ALA A 35 -26.95 16.82 19.54
C ALA A 35 -26.27 15.74 20.41
N SER A 36 -25.19 15.16 19.88
CA SER A 36 -24.00 14.90 20.70
C SER A 36 -22.87 15.76 20.13
N GLN A 37 -22.67 16.92 20.74
CA GLN A 37 -21.42 17.68 20.61
C GLN A 37 -20.34 16.81 21.24
N THR A 38 -19.56 16.10 20.43
CA THR A 38 -18.28 15.60 20.90
C THR A 38 -17.38 16.82 21.01
N GLU A 39 -17.03 17.14 22.25
CA GLU A 39 -16.12 18.22 22.63
C GLU A 39 -14.85 18.15 21.77
N VAL A 40 -14.65 19.18 20.94
CA VAL A 40 -13.35 19.47 20.37
C VAL A 40 -12.49 19.92 21.53
N LEU A 41 -11.69 18.98 22.07
CA LEU A 41 -10.64 19.28 23.04
C LEU A 41 -9.66 20.24 22.36
N THR A 42 -9.88 21.52 22.59
CA THR A 42 -8.98 22.58 22.15
C THR A 42 -7.87 22.62 23.18
N SER A 43 -6.76 21.96 22.88
CA SER A 43 -5.53 22.10 23.67
C SER A 43 -5.08 23.57 23.57
N GLN A 44 -5.30 24.34 24.64
CA GLN A 44 -4.62 25.59 24.85
C GLN A 44 -3.14 25.29 25.09
N GLU A 45 -2.30 25.50 24.07
CA GLU A 45 -0.86 25.60 24.27
C GLU A 45 -0.49 27.05 24.53
N THR A 46 0.05 27.27 25.73
CA THR A 46 0.83 28.43 26.14
C THR A 46 1.89 28.79 25.09
N LEU A 47 1.80 30.01 24.56
CA LEU A 47 2.74 30.61 23.62
C LEU A 47 4.07 30.91 24.32
N THR A 48 5.06 30.05 24.15
CA THR A 48 6.47 30.39 24.32
C THR A 48 7.34 29.62 23.34
N ASP A 49 7.21 29.90 22.03
CA ASP A 49 8.37 30.07 21.14
C ASP A 49 7.92 30.60 19.77
N GLY A 50 8.51 31.70 19.31
CA GLY A 50 8.08 32.43 18.12
C GLY A 50 8.60 31.89 16.78
N ASN A 51 9.34 30.77 16.79
CA ASN A 51 9.99 30.24 15.57
C ASN A 51 10.10 28.71 15.50
N ALA A 52 9.42 27.97 16.38
CA ALA A 52 9.25 26.53 16.17
C ALA A 52 8.22 26.33 15.05
N ARG A 53 8.66 25.93 13.84
CA ARG A 53 7.74 25.37 12.85
C ARG A 53 7.07 24.17 13.53
N LYS A 54 5.79 24.30 13.88
CA LYS A 54 5.02 23.18 14.44
C LYS A 54 5.10 22.02 13.45
N THR A 55 5.64 20.89 13.92
CA THR A 55 5.61 19.63 13.22
C THR A 55 4.18 19.35 12.77
N ALA A 56 3.97 19.25 11.45
CA ALA A 56 2.62 19.19 10.90
C ALA A 56 2.17 17.73 10.80
N GLU A 57 1.46 17.24 11.81
CA GLU A 57 0.97 15.86 11.83
C GLU A 57 -0.32 15.70 11.00
N ARG A 58 -0.34 14.72 10.09
CA ARG A 58 -1.43 14.48 9.14
C ARG A 58 -1.81 13.00 9.10
N ASN A 59 -3.06 12.73 8.74
CA ASN A 59 -3.51 11.36 8.47
C ASN A 59 -2.77 10.81 7.23
N TYR A 60 -2.35 9.56 7.33
CA TYR A 60 -1.67 8.83 6.28
C TYR A 60 -2.48 7.59 5.90
N PHE A 61 -2.76 7.42 4.61
CA PHE A 61 -3.57 6.32 4.12
C PHE A 61 -3.03 5.82 2.78
N GLU A 62 -2.89 4.51 2.65
CA GLU A 62 -2.52 3.89 1.37
C GLU A 62 -3.31 2.62 1.09
N ARG A 63 -3.47 2.28 -0.18
CA ARG A 63 -4.06 1.01 -0.62
C ARG A 63 -3.34 0.48 -1.84
N PHE A 64 -2.85 -0.75 -1.77
CA PHE A 64 -2.10 -1.41 -2.83
C PHE A 64 -2.65 -2.77 -3.19
N THR A 65 -2.53 -3.13 -4.47
CA THR A 65 -2.51 -4.51 -4.93
C THR A 65 -1.05 -4.92 -5.03
N ASN A 66 -0.67 -6.03 -4.40
CA ASN A 66 0.71 -6.48 -4.25
C ASN A 66 0.94 -7.84 -4.89
N GLN A 67 2.18 -8.11 -5.22
CA GLN A 67 2.69 -9.39 -5.68
C GLN A 67 3.98 -9.71 -4.94
N LEU A 68 4.00 -10.83 -4.24
CA LEU A 68 5.18 -11.36 -3.54
C LEU A 68 5.81 -12.51 -4.33
N ILE A 69 7.12 -12.71 -4.18
CA ILE A 69 7.84 -13.87 -4.71
C ILE A 69 8.71 -14.43 -3.59
N SER A 70 8.70 -15.75 -3.40
CA SER A 70 9.58 -16.42 -2.44
C SER A 70 10.95 -16.68 -3.07
N VAL A 71 12.00 -16.10 -2.48
CA VAL A 71 13.38 -16.21 -2.94
C VAL A 71 14.35 -16.50 -1.81
N ASP A 72 15.50 -17.07 -2.12
CA ASP A 72 16.61 -17.24 -1.18
C ASP A 72 17.42 -15.92 -1.02
N GLU A 73 18.54 -15.99 -0.30
CA GLU A 73 19.41 -14.82 -0.07
C GLU A 73 20.01 -14.23 -1.35
N ASN A 74 20.13 -15.02 -2.43
CA ASN A 74 20.69 -14.63 -3.71
C ASN A 74 19.62 -14.12 -4.69
N GLY A 75 18.34 -14.18 -4.31
CA GLY A 75 17.22 -13.80 -5.17
C GLY A 75 16.73 -14.92 -6.08
N ASP A 76 17.21 -16.15 -5.88
CA ASP A 76 16.74 -17.32 -6.63
C ASP A 76 15.43 -17.84 -6.03
N PHE A 77 14.50 -18.25 -6.89
CA PHE A 77 13.21 -18.77 -6.42
C PHE A 77 13.39 -19.97 -5.48
N THR A 78 12.68 -19.94 -4.35
CA THR A 78 12.69 -21.04 -3.38
C THR A 78 11.29 -21.30 -2.84
N SER A 79 10.99 -22.58 -2.57
CA SER A 79 9.80 -22.99 -1.81
C SER A 79 10.13 -23.39 -0.38
N ALA A 80 11.39 -23.27 0.04
CA ALA A 80 11.85 -23.61 1.38
C ALA A 80 11.77 -22.39 2.32
N ILE A 81 11.65 -22.63 3.61
CA ILE A 81 11.78 -21.62 4.66
C ILE A 81 13.06 -21.95 5.46
N PRO A 82 13.94 -20.98 5.76
CA PRO A 82 13.75 -19.55 5.60
C PRO A 82 13.81 -19.05 4.15
N ALA A 83 13.08 -17.96 3.89
CA ALA A 83 13.06 -17.29 2.60
C ALA A 83 12.76 -15.80 2.76
N TYR A 84 13.14 -15.04 1.74
CA TYR A 84 12.73 -13.67 1.56
C TYR A 84 11.49 -13.60 0.67
N PHE A 85 10.67 -12.58 0.93
CA PHE A 85 9.46 -12.28 0.19
C PHE A 85 9.52 -10.84 -0.33
N PRO A 86 10.43 -10.54 -1.27
CA PRO A 86 10.38 -9.30 -2.01
C PRO A 86 9.03 -9.16 -2.72
N GLY A 87 8.48 -7.97 -2.63
CA GLY A 87 7.18 -7.64 -3.18
C GLY A 87 7.16 -6.30 -3.87
N THR A 88 6.31 -6.21 -4.89
CA THR A 88 5.96 -4.94 -5.53
C THR A 88 4.46 -4.76 -5.53
N GLY A 89 4.01 -3.50 -5.58
CA GLY A 89 2.59 -3.19 -5.69
C GLY A 89 2.31 -1.87 -6.38
N VAL A 90 1.07 -1.72 -6.83
CA VAL A 90 0.55 -0.49 -7.45
C VAL A 90 -0.74 -0.11 -6.74
N GLY A 91 -0.89 1.19 -6.47
CA GLY A 91 -1.96 1.64 -5.61
C GLY A 91 -2.11 3.15 -5.55
N ASN A 92 -2.72 3.61 -4.47
CA ASN A 92 -2.84 5.02 -4.15
C ASN A 92 -2.39 5.33 -2.72
N SER A 93 -1.76 6.47 -2.56
CA SER A 93 -1.36 7.09 -1.29
C SER A 93 -2.07 8.42 -1.13
N SER A 94 -2.56 8.74 0.06
CA SER A 94 -3.25 9.99 0.34
C SER A 94 -2.39 11.22 0.09
N HIS A 95 -1.05 11.07 0.17
CA HIS A 95 -0.11 12.17 -0.05
C HIS A 95 0.54 12.14 -1.43
N MET A 96 0.50 11.03 -2.18
CA MET A 96 1.15 10.93 -3.50
C MET A 96 0.19 10.73 -4.67
N GLY A 97 -1.09 10.40 -4.43
CA GLY A 97 -1.98 9.94 -5.49
C GLY A 97 -1.56 8.53 -5.93
N LYS A 98 -1.45 8.29 -7.24
CA LYS A 98 -0.98 7.01 -7.77
C LYS A 98 0.47 6.75 -7.30
N ALA A 99 0.69 5.58 -6.72
CA ALA A 99 1.97 5.21 -6.14
C ALA A 99 2.35 3.75 -6.45
N TYR A 100 3.62 3.45 -6.23
CA TYR A 100 4.25 2.14 -6.29
C TYR A 100 4.78 1.81 -4.91
N THR A 101 4.73 0.54 -4.52
CA THR A 101 5.36 0.06 -3.28
C THR A 101 6.38 -1.03 -3.61
N PHE A 102 7.49 -1.02 -2.87
CA PHE A 102 8.52 -2.04 -2.86
C PHE A 102 8.67 -2.48 -1.42
N LEU A 103 8.68 -3.78 -1.16
CA LEU A 103 8.79 -4.31 0.19
C LEU A 103 9.63 -5.57 0.21
N ASN A 104 10.23 -5.87 1.36
CA ASN A 104 10.92 -7.13 1.60
C ASN A 104 10.60 -7.62 3.01
N GLN A 105 10.27 -8.90 3.12
CA GLN A 105 9.98 -9.59 4.38
C GLN A 105 10.80 -10.86 4.44
N TYR A 106 11.39 -11.16 5.58
CA TYR A 106 12.07 -12.42 5.82
C TYR A 106 11.18 -13.32 6.67
N ALA A 107 10.90 -14.53 6.18
CA ALA A 107 10.13 -15.52 6.90
C ALA A 107 11.02 -16.65 7.41
N SER A 108 10.80 -17.06 8.66
CA SER A 108 11.53 -18.17 9.28
C SER A 108 10.64 -18.92 10.27
N PHE A 109 11.05 -20.15 10.65
CA PHE A 109 10.36 -20.90 11.70
C PHE A 109 10.95 -20.55 13.07
N GLY A 110 10.14 -19.96 13.94
CA GLY A 110 10.44 -19.73 15.35
C GLY A 110 9.73 -20.73 16.27
N ALA A 111 9.87 -20.52 17.58
CA ALA A 111 9.28 -21.40 18.61
C ALA A 111 7.74 -21.50 18.54
N ALA A 112 7.08 -20.48 17.97
CA ALA A 112 5.63 -20.41 17.84
C ALA A 112 5.12 -20.71 16.40
N GLY A 113 6.00 -21.16 15.49
CA GLY A 113 5.67 -21.42 14.09
C GLY A 113 6.28 -20.41 13.12
N LEU A 114 5.64 -20.21 11.97
CA LEU A 114 6.09 -19.27 10.95
C LEU A 114 6.05 -17.83 11.49
N GLN A 115 7.15 -17.12 11.37
CA GLN A 115 7.31 -15.72 11.77
C GLN A 115 7.85 -14.92 10.60
N THR A 116 7.44 -13.66 10.49
CA THR A 116 7.95 -12.72 9.49
C THR A 116 8.51 -11.48 10.16
N VAL A 117 9.62 -10.97 9.62
CA VAL A 117 10.25 -9.71 10.03
C VAL A 117 10.58 -8.89 8.80
N GLY A 118 10.62 -7.56 8.93
CA GLY A 118 11.11 -6.68 7.87
C GLY A 118 12.56 -7.00 7.52
N ALA A 119 12.85 -7.10 6.23
CA ALA A 119 14.21 -7.22 5.70
C ALA A 119 14.52 -6.00 4.80
N PRO A 120 15.80 -5.62 4.62
CA PRO A 120 16.15 -4.44 3.83
C PRO A 120 15.53 -4.49 2.42
N VAL A 121 14.80 -3.45 2.04
CA VAL A 121 14.18 -3.36 0.70
C VAL A 121 15.24 -3.29 -0.40
N THR A 122 16.40 -2.70 -0.08
CA THR A 122 17.55 -2.55 -0.98
C THR A 122 18.17 -3.88 -1.38
N GLN A 123 17.97 -4.95 -0.59
CA GLN A 123 18.47 -6.29 -0.91
C GLN A 123 18.06 -6.76 -2.31
N PHE A 124 16.83 -6.44 -2.74
CA PHE A 124 16.28 -6.87 -4.03
C PHE A 124 15.88 -5.71 -4.95
N TYR A 125 15.83 -4.47 -4.43
CA TYR A 125 15.30 -3.33 -5.16
C TYR A 125 16.24 -2.12 -5.25
N ALA A 126 17.51 -2.23 -4.86
CA ALA A 126 18.45 -1.11 -4.91
C ALA A 126 18.50 -0.45 -6.31
N GLU A 127 18.73 -1.23 -7.37
CA GLU A 127 18.85 -0.69 -8.74
C GLU A 127 17.58 0.02 -9.20
N GLN A 128 16.40 -0.53 -8.89
CA GLN A 128 15.12 0.07 -9.26
C GLN A 128 14.87 1.37 -8.49
N LEU A 129 15.22 1.40 -7.20
CA LEU A 129 15.12 2.60 -6.36
C LEU A 129 16.06 3.70 -6.85
N GLU A 130 17.31 3.37 -7.15
CA GLU A 130 18.30 4.30 -7.69
C GLU A 130 17.87 4.87 -9.05
N ALA A 131 17.28 4.04 -9.92
CA ALA A 131 16.74 4.49 -11.21
C ALA A 131 15.59 5.51 -11.05
N MET A 132 14.92 5.54 -9.90
CA MET A 132 13.91 6.54 -9.53
C MET A 132 14.49 7.73 -8.74
N GLY A 133 15.81 7.76 -8.52
CA GLY A 133 16.50 8.78 -7.74
C GLY A 133 16.33 8.61 -6.22
N ILE A 134 16.03 7.41 -5.75
CA ILE A 134 15.83 7.09 -4.34
C ILE A 134 17.04 6.27 -3.86
N PHE A 135 17.86 6.87 -3.01
CA PHE A 135 19.01 6.21 -2.39
C PHE A 135 18.68 5.95 -0.93
N VAL A 136 18.85 4.71 -0.50
CA VAL A 136 18.46 4.23 0.84
C VAL A 136 19.70 3.61 1.47
N ASP A 137 20.20 4.26 2.51
CA ASP A 137 21.39 3.85 3.27
C ASP A 137 21.03 3.28 4.66
N ASN A 138 19.74 2.98 4.88
CA ASN A 138 19.22 2.45 6.13
C ASN A 138 18.62 1.06 5.93
N ASP A 139 19.29 0.04 6.48
CA ASP A 139 18.89 -1.37 6.41
C ASP A 139 17.61 -1.69 7.18
N GLU A 140 17.13 -0.79 8.05
CA GLU A 140 15.83 -0.94 8.72
C GLU A 140 14.64 -0.66 7.79
N VAL A 141 14.88 -0.05 6.62
CA VAL A 141 13.83 0.24 5.63
C VAL A 141 13.41 -1.06 4.96
N SER A 142 12.28 -1.59 5.41
CA SER A 142 11.68 -2.83 4.91
C SER A 142 10.67 -2.64 3.79
N SER A 143 10.15 -1.42 3.64
CA SER A 143 9.22 -1.07 2.58
C SER A 143 9.33 0.40 2.21
N ILE A 144 9.06 0.72 0.95
CA ILE A 144 9.04 2.07 0.41
C ILE A 144 7.78 2.25 -0.43
N THR A 145 7.08 3.36 -0.22
CA THR A 145 6.08 3.84 -1.17
C THR A 145 6.62 5.04 -1.92
N THR A 146 6.47 5.08 -3.24
CA THR A 146 6.94 6.18 -4.10
C THR A 146 5.94 6.54 -5.21
N ASP A 147 5.97 7.80 -5.66
CA ASP A 147 5.28 8.25 -6.87
C ASP A 147 6.05 7.96 -8.17
N GLY A 148 7.26 7.37 -8.08
CA GLY A 148 8.17 7.11 -9.19
C GLY A 148 8.86 8.36 -9.74
N LYS A 149 8.78 9.50 -9.03
CA LYS A 149 9.34 10.80 -9.43
C LYS A 149 10.25 11.38 -8.35
N GLY A 150 10.83 10.53 -7.51
CA GLY A 150 11.75 10.91 -6.44
C GLY A 150 11.08 11.31 -5.12
N ASN A 151 9.73 11.30 -5.01
CA ASN A 151 9.09 11.37 -3.70
C ASN A 151 8.88 9.95 -3.15
N SER A 152 9.25 9.72 -1.90
CA SER A 152 9.04 8.42 -1.27
C SER A 152 8.86 8.51 0.23
N VAL A 153 8.15 7.55 0.82
CA VAL A 153 8.00 7.35 2.27
C VAL A 153 8.57 5.99 2.62
N TRP A 154 9.35 5.92 3.69
CA TRP A 154 10.11 4.74 4.08
C TRP A 154 9.56 4.14 5.37
N PHE A 155 9.40 2.82 5.38
CA PHE A 155 8.77 2.10 6.48
C PHE A 155 9.68 1.03 7.07
N LYS A 156 9.76 1.03 8.38
CA LYS A 156 10.28 -0.06 9.19
C LYS A 156 9.13 -0.93 9.67
N ASN A 157 9.23 -2.24 9.48
CA ASN A 157 8.30 -3.18 10.07
C ASN A 157 8.68 -3.44 11.54
N ILE A 158 7.75 -3.20 12.45
CA ILE A 158 7.94 -3.42 13.89
C ILE A 158 7.47 -4.82 14.27
N ASN A 159 6.28 -5.19 13.81
CA ASN A 159 5.66 -6.47 14.07
C ASN A 159 4.80 -6.88 12.87
N ASN A 160 4.62 -8.18 12.67
CA ASN A 160 3.78 -8.73 11.62
C ASN A 160 3.17 -10.05 12.09
N VAL A 161 1.83 -10.10 12.10
CA VAL A 161 1.07 -11.29 12.46
C VAL A 161 0.34 -11.80 11.23
N VAL A 162 0.69 -13.02 10.81
CA VAL A 162 0.04 -13.71 9.68
C VAL A 162 -0.92 -14.77 10.22
N THR A 163 -2.17 -14.71 9.77
CA THR A 163 -3.23 -15.67 10.12
C THR A 163 -3.66 -16.42 8.86
N PRO A 164 -3.39 -17.73 8.75
CA PRO A 164 -3.92 -18.56 7.67
C PRO A 164 -5.45 -18.66 7.78
N ILE A 165 -6.16 -18.27 6.72
CA ILE A 165 -7.63 -18.38 6.64
C ILE A 165 -8.03 -19.60 5.81
N SER A 166 -7.30 -19.85 4.71
CA SER A 166 -7.46 -21.02 3.86
C SER A 166 -6.15 -21.33 3.12
N GLY A 167 -6.11 -22.44 2.37
CA GLY A 167 -4.96 -22.78 1.52
C GLY A 167 -4.65 -21.74 0.42
N GLU A 168 -5.56 -20.80 0.15
CA GLU A 168 -5.41 -19.77 -0.88
C GLU A 168 -5.45 -18.34 -0.31
N ARG A 169 -5.56 -18.20 1.02
CA ARG A 169 -5.67 -16.89 1.67
C ARG A 169 -5.05 -16.91 3.06
N SER A 170 -4.07 -16.04 3.25
CA SER A 170 -3.59 -15.61 4.56
C SER A 170 -3.90 -14.13 4.74
N GLU A 171 -4.34 -13.76 5.94
CA GLU A 171 -4.50 -12.37 6.34
C GLU A 171 -3.34 -11.95 7.21
N PHE A 172 -2.99 -10.66 7.18
CA PHE A 172 -1.93 -10.15 8.02
C PHE A 172 -2.26 -8.77 8.58
N ILE A 173 -1.74 -8.53 9.77
CA ILE A 173 -1.73 -7.22 10.42
C ILE A 173 -0.29 -6.94 10.81
N ALA A 174 0.23 -5.82 10.34
CA ALA A 174 1.58 -5.37 10.63
C ALA A 174 1.58 -3.97 11.24
N GLU A 175 2.47 -3.76 12.20
CA GLU A 175 2.76 -2.44 12.77
C GLU A 175 4.01 -1.91 12.06
N VAL A 176 3.93 -0.65 11.63
CA VAL A 176 5.00 0.00 10.89
C VAL A 176 5.31 1.37 11.45
N GLU A 177 6.58 1.75 11.36
CA GLU A 177 7.07 3.08 11.67
C GLU A 177 7.50 3.75 10.37
N ILE A 178 7.10 5.01 10.17
CA ILE A 178 7.64 5.87 9.11
C ILE A 178 8.96 6.41 9.64
N ILE A 179 10.05 6.07 8.96
CA ILE A 179 11.42 6.37 9.41
C ILE A 179 12.16 7.31 8.44
N GLY A 180 11.44 7.94 7.53
CA GLY A 180 11.99 8.90 6.59
C GLY A 180 11.30 8.88 5.24
N GLY A 181 11.99 9.46 4.27
CA GLY A 181 11.51 9.60 2.91
C GLY A 181 12.41 10.50 2.08
N THR A 182 12.02 10.70 0.82
CA THR A 182 12.68 11.61 -0.11
C THR A 182 11.73 12.68 -0.62
N GLY A 183 12.29 13.77 -1.14
CA GLY A 183 11.51 14.87 -1.69
C GLY A 183 10.69 15.55 -0.59
N LYS A 184 9.38 15.64 -0.77
CA LYS A 184 8.51 16.30 0.23
C LYS A 184 8.33 15.54 1.56
N PHE A 185 8.87 14.33 1.66
CA PHE A 185 8.83 13.49 2.87
C PHE A 185 10.22 13.34 3.52
N GLU A 186 11.20 14.15 3.12
CA GLU A 186 12.49 14.18 3.78
C GLU A 186 12.32 14.48 5.28
N GLY A 187 12.89 13.62 6.13
CA GLY A 187 12.77 13.72 7.59
C GLY A 187 11.39 13.33 8.15
N ALA A 188 10.49 12.78 7.33
CA ALA A 188 9.17 12.38 7.82
C ALA A 188 9.24 11.26 8.86
N THR A 189 8.41 11.35 9.89
CA THR A 189 8.28 10.31 10.93
C THR A 189 6.82 9.94 11.15
N GLY A 190 6.55 8.84 11.84
CA GLY A 190 5.19 8.47 12.19
C GLY A 190 5.00 6.98 12.41
N GLU A 191 3.75 6.59 12.58
CA GLU A 191 3.36 5.20 12.86
C GLU A 191 2.11 4.84 12.08
N GLY A 192 1.94 3.55 11.80
CA GLY A 192 0.76 3.05 11.13
C GLY A 192 0.54 1.56 11.32
N THR A 193 -0.66 1.15 10.96
CA THR A 193 -1.07 -0.25 10.88
C THR A 193 -1.31 -0.60 9.42
N VAL A 194 -0.72 -1.71 8.97
CA VAL A 194 -0.96 -2.31 7.67
C VAL A 194 -1.86 -3.51 7.86
N VAL A 195 -3.02 -3.51 7.22
CA VAL A 195 -3.91 -4.66 7.15
C VAL A 195 -3.94 -5.16 5.72
N GLY A 196 -3.80 -6.46 5.53
CA GLY A 196 -3.79 -7.02 4.19
C GLY A 196 -4.06 -8.51 4.13
N ASN A 197 -3.96 -9.03 2.92
CA ASN A 197 -4.03 -10.45 2.64
C ASN A 197 -3.15 -10.80 1.46
N PHE A 198 -2.77 -12.07 1.37
CA PHE A 198 -2.08 -12.64 0.22
C PHE A 198 -2.48 -14.11 0.02
N ASN A 199 -2.35 -14.58 -1.22
CA ASN A 199 -2.45 -15.98 -1.54
C ASN A 199 -1.07 -16.64 -1.38
N PRO A 200 -0.91 -17.64 -0.49
CA PRO A 200 0.40 -18.25 -0.22
C PRO A 200 0.97 -19.03 -1.41
N ASN A 201 0.14 -19.43 -2.38
CA ASN A 201 0.58 -20.20 -3.54
C ASN A 201 0.99 -19.30 -4.71
N THR A 202 0.44 -18.09 -4.80
CA THR A 202 0.68 -17.19 -5.94
C THR A 202 1.38 -15.90 -5.55
N GLY A 203 1.44 -15.55 -4.26
CA GLY A 203 1.97 -14.28 -3.76
C GLY A 203 1.10 -13.05 -4.04
N ALA A 204 0.00 -13.21 -4.79
CA ALA A 204 -0.90 -12.11 -5.10
C ALA A 204 -1.69 -11.68 -3.86
N GLY A 205 -1.85 -10.38 -3.65
CA GLY A 205 -2.50 -9.86 -2.45
C GLY A 205 -2.86 -8.39 -2.51
N SER A 206 -3.26 -7.86 -1.35
CA SER A 206 -3.58 -6.44 -1.19
C SER A 206 -3.27 -5.98 0.22
N SER A 207 -2.91 -4.71 0.38
CA SER A 207 -2.68 -4.08 1.68
C SER A 207 -3.35 -2.71 1.75
N THR A 208 -3.69 -2.31 2.97
CA THR A 208 -4.14 -0.96 3.32
C THR A 208 -3.33 -0.48 4.51
N ILE A 209 -2.74 0.71 4.41
CA ILE A 209 -2.03 1.37 5.50
C ILE A 209 -2.92 2.47 6.08
N GLN A 210 -3.01 2.53 7.40
CA GLN A 210 -3.66 3.61 8.13
C GLN A 210 -2.73 4.10 9.24
N GLY A 211 -2.46 5.39 9.29
CA GLY A 211 -1.53 5.93 10.27
C GLY A 211 -1.46 7.44 10.31
N ARG A 212 -0.39 7.95 10.91
CA ARG A 212 -0.08 9.36 11.04
C ARG A 212 1.33 9.63 10.52
N ILE A 213 1.51 10.75 9.83
CA ILE A 213 2.80 11.21 9.33
C ILE A 213 3.06 12.63 9.84
N ALA A 214 4.28 12.89 10.26
CA ALA A 214 4.80 14.15 10.76
C ALA A 214 5.96 14.63 9.88
N TYR A 215 6.08 15.94 9.73
CA TYR A 215 7.11 16.65 8.94
C TYR A 215 7.66 17.83 9.74
#